data_AF-B7KMN9-F1
#
_entry.id   AF-B7KMN9-F1
#
_cell.length_a   1.000
_cell.length_b   1.000
_cell.length_c   1.000
_cell.angle_alpha   90.00
_cell.angle_beta   90.00
_cell.angle_gamma   90.00
#
_symmetry.space_group_name_H-M   'P 1'
#
loop_
_entity.id
_entity.type
_entity.pdbx_description
1 polymer ?
#
loop_
_entity_poly.entity_id
_entity_poly.type
_entity_poly.pdbx_seq_one_letter_code
_entity_poly.pdbx_strand_id
1 'polypeptide(L)'
;MARRKKPTQDKNPTADSVLSDCYQLNLPELKLVRDALDVLINWLEEEESLNEEEKKAASLIASQGTGKRGGTGYIEKKLINGCGPYLYLRLKRNGTHHSFYLGKSQNF
;
A
#
# COMPACT_ATOMS: atom_id res chain seq x y z
N MET A 1 37.74 8.54 -2.65
CA MET A 1 36.78 9.55 -3.17
C MET A 1 35.37 9.01 -2.98
N ALA A 2 34.57 9.62 -2.09
CA ALA A 2 33.18 9.21 -1.88
C ALA A 2 32.35 9.60 -3.11
N ARG A 3 31.75 8.61 -3.81
CA ARG A 3 30.78 8.87 -4.88
C ARG A 3 29.58 9.57 -4.25
N ARG A 4 29.44 10.88 -4.47
CA ARG A 4 28.20 11.62 -4.19
C ARG A 4 27.09 11.00 -5.01
N LYS A 5 26.17 10.26 -4.38
CA LYS A 5 24.90 9.87 -4.99
C LYS A 5 24.16 11.17 -5.32
N LYS A 6 23.86 11.41 -6.60
CA LYS A 6 23.00 12.51 -7.00
C LYS A 6 21.63 12.30 -6.34
N PRO A 7 20.98 13.34 -5.80
CA PRO A 7 19.62 13.22 -5.31
C PRO A 7 18.75 12.82 -6.50
N THR A 8 18.23 11.60 -6.47
CA THR A 8 17.19 11.17 -7.41
C THR A 8 16.01 12.10 -7.16
N GLN A 9 15.64 12.93 -8.14
CA GLN A 9 14.37 13.64 -8.06
C GLN A 9 13.27 12.58 -7.90
N ASP A 10 12.54 12.63 -6.79
CA ASP A 10 11.33 11.84 -6.57
C ASP A 10 10.29 12.26 -7.61
N LYS A 11 10.36 11.67 -8.81
CA LYS A 11 9.30 11.80 -9.80
C LYS A 11 8.16 10.93 -9.31
N ASN A 12 7.03 11.55 -8.99
CA ASN A 12 5.80 10.82 -8.73
C ASN A 12 5.51 9.89 -9.92
N PRO A 13 5.25 8.59 -9.67
CA PRO A 13 4.94 7.66 -10.74
C PRO A 13 3.65 8.10 -11.46
N THR A 14 3.66 8.09 -12.78
CA THR A 14 2.47 8.29 -13.62
C THR A 14 1.88 6.94 -14.02
N ALA A 15 0.58 6.91 -14.36
CA ALA A 15 -0.07 5.68 -14.84
C ALA A 15 0.70 5.04 -16.02
N ASP A 16 1.19 5.86 -16.97
CA ASP A 16 1.97 5.38 -18.11
C ASP A 16 3.28 4.70 -17.70
N SER A 17 4.00 5.28 -16.71
CA SER A 17 5.24 4.69 -16.20
C SER A 17 4.99 3.35 -15.50
N VAL A 18 3.92 3.28 -14.70
CA VAL A 18 3.53 2.04 -13.99
C VAL A 18 3.08 0.96 -14.96
N LEU A 19 2.29 1.31 -15.98
CA LEU A 19 1.85 0.37 -17.01
C LEU A 19 3.03 -0.15 -17.85
N SER A 20 4.00 0.71 -18.15
CA SER A 20 5.22 0.32 -18.87
C SER A 20 6.04 -0.71 -18.09
N ASP A 21 6.15 -0.53 -16.77
CA ASP A 21 6.82 -1.50 -15.90
C ASP A 21 6.02 -2.80 -15.79
N CYS A 22 4.70 -2.71 -15.64
CA CYS A 22 3.81 -3.86 -15.56
C CYS A 22 3.83 -4.72 -16.84
N TYR A 23 4.02 -4.13 -18.01
CA TYR A 23 4.11 -4.85 -19.28
C TYR A 23 5.29 -5.85 -19.34
N GLN A 24 6.30 -5.66 -18.50
CA GLN A 24 7.46 -6.56 -18.43
C GLN A 24 7.22 -7.80 -17.57
N LEU A 25 6.10 -7.85 -16.83
CA LEU A 25 5.77 -8.93 -15.91
C LEU A 25 5.11 -10.11 -16.62
N ASN A 26 5.25 -11.30 -16.03
CA ASN A 26 4.51 -12.47 -16.51
C ASN A 26 3.03 -12.43 -16.08
N LEU A 27 2.20 -13.27 -16.71
CA LEU A 27 0.75 -13.29 -16.43
C LEU A 27 0.40 -13.54 -14.94
N PRO A 28 1.05 -14.48 -14.21
CA PRO A 28 0.86 -14.61 -12.77
C PRO A 28 1.14 -13.34 -11.97
N GLU A 29 2.25 -12.65 -12.27
CA GLU A 29 2.64 -11.38 -11.62
C GLU A 29 1.67 -10.25 -11.95
N LEU A 30 1.24 -10.13 -13.21
CA LEU A 30 0.21 -9.16 -13.60
C LEU A 30 -1.09 -9.35 -12.82
N LYS A 31 -1.53 -10.60 -12.62
CA LYS A 31 -2.73 -10.88 -11.82
C LYS A 31 -2.52 -10.57 -10.34
N LEU A 32 -1.30 -10.73 -9.81
CA LEU A 32 -0.95 -10.31 -8.45
C LEU A 32 -0.99 -8.79 -8.31
N VAL A 33 -0.47 -8.05 -9.30
CA VAL A 33 -0.55 -6.58 -9.34
C VAL A 33 -2.00 -6.12 -9.38
N ARG A 34 -2.83 -6.72 -10.24
CA ARG A 34 -4.27 -6.42 -10.31
C ARG A 34 -4.95 -6.59 -8.94
N ASP A 35 -4.77 -7.75 -8.29
CA ASP A 35 -5.37 -7.98 -6.98
C ASP A 35 -4.87 -6.99 -5.92
N ALA A 36 -3.59 -6.58 -5.99
CA ALA A 36 -3.04 -5.56 -5.10
C ALA A 36 -3.65 -4.17 -5.38
N LEU A 37 -3.85 -3.82 -6.65
CA LEU A 37 -4.53 -2.57 -7.03
C LEU A 37 -5.98 -2.57 -6.56
N ASP A 38 -6.71 -3.68 -6.67
CA ASP A 38 -8.09 -3.80 -6.16
C ASP A 38 -8.13 -3.53 -4.65
N VAL A 39 -7.20 -4.08 -3.88
CA VAL A 39 -7.09 -3.81 -2.43
C VAL A 39 -6.79 -2.34 -2.15
N LEU A 40 -5.89 -1.73 -2.94
CA LEU A 40 -5.51 -0.33 -2.77
C LEU A 40 -6.66 0.63 -3.11
N ILE A 41 -7.37 0.38 -4.22
CA ILE A 41 -8.53 1.17 -4.66
C ILE A 41 -9.63 1.11 -3.60
N ASN A 42 -10.02 -0.10 -3.17
CA ASN A 42 -11.05 -0.27 -2.14
C ASN A 42 -10.69 0.50 -0.85
N TRP A 43 -9.42 0.46 -0.43
CA TRP A 43 -8.98 1.20 0.76
C TRP A 43 -9.07 2.73 0.57
N LEU A 44 -8.68 3.25 -0.60
CA LEU A 44 -8.78 4.68 -0.90
C LEU A 44 -10.22 5.16 -1.04
N GLU A 45 -11.09 4.38 -1.68
CA GLU A 45 -12.52 4.67 -1.78
C GLU A 45 -13.19 4.67 -0.40
N GLU A 46 -12.85 3.70 0.46
CA GLU A 46 -13.31 3.69 1.85
C GLU A 46 -12.82 4.95 2.59
N GLU A 47 -11.54 5.33 2.48
CA GLU A 47 -11.03 6.57 3.12
C GLU A 47 -11.69 7.86 2.60
N GLU A 48 -12.02 7.94 1.30
CA GLU A 48 -12.71 9.08 0.71
C GLU A 48 -14.17 9.18 1.17
N SER A 49 -14.83 8.04 1.42
CA SER A 49 -16.22 7.98 1.86
C SER A 49 -16.45 8.40 3.32
N LEU A 50 -15.41 8.37 4.16
CA LEU A 50 -15.49 8.75 5.57
C LEU A 50 -15.47 10.28 5.72
N ASN A 51 -16.31 10.80 6.61
CA ASN A 51 -16.20 12.20 7.02
C ASN A 51 -15.01 12.42 7.98
N GLU A 52 -14.59 13.66 8.22
CA GLU A 52 -13.38 13.97 9.00
C GLU A 52 -13.40 13.45 10.45
N GLU A 53 -14.58 13.32 11.05
CA GLU A 53 -14.75 12.73 12.39
C GLU A 53 -14.61 11.21 12.35
N GLU A 54 -15.19 10.55 11.35
CA GLU A 54 -15.04 9.12 11.11
C GLU A 54 -13.60 8.73 10.75
N LYS A 55 -12.88 9.56 9.97
CA LYS A 55 -11.46 9.35 9.66
C LYS A 55 -10.60 9.32 10.92
N LYS A 56 -10.86 10.21 11.89
CA LYS A 56 -10.16 10.23 13.17
C LYS A 56 -10.46 8.98 14.01
N ALA A 57 -11.73 8.57 14.07
CA ALA A 57 -12.12 7.34 14.77
C ALA A 57 -11.54 6.07 14.11
N ALA A 58 -11.59 5.98 12.78
CA ALA A 58 -11.05 4.87 12.00
C ALA A 58 -9.53 4.77 12.12
N SER A 59 -8.81 5.90 12.18
CA SER A 59 -7.35 5.93 12.41
C SER A 59 -6.96 5.27 13.74
N LEU A 60 -7.74 5.49 14.80
CA LEU A 60 -7.51 4.90 16.13
C LEU A 60 -7.74 3.37 16.10
N ILE A 61 -8.75 2.90 15.38
CA ILE A 61 -9.15 1.49 15.29
C ILE A 61 -8.26 0.70 14.32
N ALA A 62 -7.83 1.30 13.20
CA ALA A 62 -7.01 0.66 12.15
C ALA A 62 -5.62 0.22 12.64
N SER A 63 -5.18 0.70 13.80
CA SER A 63 -3.97 0.22 14.49
C SER A 63 -4.05 -1.28 14.86
N GLN A 64 -5.24 -1.89 14.84
CA GLN A 64 -5.47 -3.29 15.22
C GLN A 64 -5.47 -4.29 14.06
N GLY A 65 -5.19 -3.86 12.83
CA GLY A 65 -4.84 -4.77 11.72
C GLY A 65 -5.89 -5.82 11.35
N THR A 66 -7.17 -5.57 11.61
CA THR A 66 -8.25 -6.50 11.29
C THR A 66 -8.77 -6.24 9.88
N GLY A 67 -8.20 -6.95 8.89
CA GLY A 67 -8.78 -7.01 7.56
C GLY A 67 -10.25 -7.45 7.64
N LYS A 68 -11.11 -6.83 6.82
CA LYS A 68 -12.55 -7.17 6.71
C LYS A 68 -12.69 -8.67 6.46
N ARG A 69 -13.52 -9.36 7.26
CA ARG A 69 -13.78 -10.82 7.10
C ARG A 69 -14.23 -11.09 5.66
N GLY A 70 -13.41 -11.81 4.89
CA GLY A 70 -13.68 -12.16 3.48
C GLY A 70 -12.91 -11.35 2.43
N GLY A 71 -12.16 -10.31 2.82
CA GLY A 71 -11.33 -9.53 1.90
C GLY A 71 -10.08 -10.29 1.44
N THR A 72 -9.72 -10.15 0.16
CA THR A 72 -8.50 -10.70 -0.44
C THR A 72 -7.21 -10.06 0.08
N GLY A 73 -7.31 -8.88 0.71
CA GLY A 73 -6.21 -8.16 1.35
C GLY A 73 -6.65 -6.95 2.18
N TYR A 74 -5.70 -6.24 2.79
CA TYR A 74 -5.89 -5.05 3.62
C TYR A 74 -4.61 -4.20 3.70
N ILE A 75 -4.73 -2.94 4.13
CA ILE A 75 -3.58 -2.06 4.45
C ILE A 75 -3.28 -2.15 5.95
N GLU A 76 -2.03 -2.49 6.29
CA GLU A 76 -1.51 -2.55 7.65
C GLU A 76 -0.65 -1.31 7.94
N LYS A 77 -0.94 -0.62 9.04
CA LYS A 77 -0.09 0.45 9.60
C LYS A 77 0.84 -0.17 10.65
N LYS A 78 2.15 -0.14 10.42
CA LYS A 78 3.15 -0.78 11.30
C LYS A 78 4.20 0.20 11.82
N LEU A 79 4.43 0.20 13.14
CA LEU A 79 5.58 0.85 13.76
C LEU A 79 6.75 -0.14 13.87
N ILE A 80 7.97 0.29 13.56
CA ILE A 80 9.18 -0.52 13.63
C ILE A 80 10.22 0.25 14.43
N ASN A 81 10.64 -0.26 15.60
CA ASN A 81 11.61 0.38 16.51
C ASN A 81 11.26 1.83 16.85
N GLY A 82 9.98 2.13 17.09
CA GLY A 82 9.50 3.50 17.37
C GLY A 82 9.45 4.43 16.15
N CYS A 83 9.82 3.94 14.96
CA CYS A 83 9.74 4.68 13.71
C CYS A 83 8.51 4.23 12.89
N GLY A 84 7.78 5.17 12.29
CA GLY A 84 6.63 4.88 11.43
C GLY A 84 5.51 5.92 11.57
N PRO A 85 4.24 5.56 11.25
CA PRO A 85 3.78 4.27 10.78
C PRO A 85 4.14 4.06 9.32
N TYR A 86 4.56 2.84 9.02
CA TYR A 86 4.80 2.35 7.68
C TYR A 86 3.55 1.64 7.16
N LEU A 87 3.20 1.90 5.90
CA LEU A 87 2.06 1.28 5.24
C LEU A 87 2.52 0.03 4.50
N TYR A 88 1.82 -1.08 4.74
CA TYR A 88 2.01 -2.33 4.03
C TYR A 88 0.69 -2.82 3.45
N LEU A 89 0.68 -3.15 2.16
CA LEU A 89 -0.42 -3.91 1.57
C LEU A 89 -0.21 -5.39 1.85
N ARG A 90 -1.16 -6.03 2.52
CA ARG A 90 -1.18 -7.46 2.82
C ARG A 90 -2.27 -8.13 2.00
N LEU A 91 -1.93 -9.16 1.22
CA LEU A 91 -2.93 -9.95 0.50
C LEU A 91 -2.54 -11.42 0.47
N LYS A 92 -3.51 -12.32 0.33
CA LYS A 92 -3.27 -13.76 0.17
C LYS A 92 -3.77 -14.22 -1.19
N ARG A 93 -2.88 -14.85 -1.97
CA ARG A 93 -3.19 -15.38 -3.30
C ARG A 93 -2.64 -16.79 -3.44
N ASN A 94 -3.47 -17.74 -3.86
CA ASN A 94 -3.10 -19.15 -4.03
C ASN A 94 -2.36 -19.74 -2.80
N GLY A 95 -2.82 -19.42 -1.60
CA GLY A 95 -2.19 -19.88 -0.36
C GLY A 95 -0.95 -19.08 0.09
N THR A 96 -0.39 -18.23 -0.76
CA THR A 96 0.81 -17.42 -0.47
C THR A 96 0.44 -16.06 0.08
N HIS A 97 1.11 -15.64 1.16
CA HIS A 97 0.99 -14.29 1.72
C HIS A 97 1.96 -13.35 1.03
N HIS A 98 1.44 -12.24 0.50
CA HIS A 98 2.22 -11.18 -0.11
C HIS A 98 2.19 -9.94 0.78
N SER A 99 3.28 -9.18 0.77
CA SER A 99 3.43 -7.97 1.59
C SER A 99 4.21 -6.94 0.79
N PHE A 100 3.55 -5.83 0.45
CA PHE A 100 4.14 -4.76 -0.35
C PHE A 100 4.28 -3.51 0.52
N TYR A 101 5.48 -2.95 0.59
CA TYR A 101 5.73 -1.70 1.30
C TYR A 101 5.23 -0.52 0.45
N LEU A 102 4.34 0.29 1.01
CA LEU A 102 3.74 1.44 0.32
C LEU A 102 4.37 2.78 0.72
N GLY A 103 5.31 2.77 1.67
CA GLY A 103 5.96 3.97 2.16
C GLY A 103 5.60 4.31 3.61
N LYS A 104 6.04 5.49 4.05
CA LYS A 104 5.69 6.06 5.34
C LYS A 104 4.36 6.80 5.20
N SER A 105 3.42 6.58 6.13
CA SER A 105 2.19 7.35 6.15
C SER A 105 2.52 8.83 6.36
N GLN A 106 1.92 9.72 5.57
CA GLN A 106 2.11 11.16 5.69
C GLN A 106 1.27 11.78 6.81
N ASN A 107 0.30 11.04 7.38
CA ASN A 107 -0.65 11.57 8.35
C ASN A 107 -0.39 11.02 9.76
N PHE A 108 -0.04 11.93 10.67
CA PHE A 108 -0.28 11.85 12.11
C PHE A 108 -1.03 13.09 12.54
#